data_AF-A0A938N6E2-F1
#
_entry.id   AF-A0A938N6E2-F1
#
_cell.length_a   1.000
_cell.length_b   1.000
_cell.length_c   1.000
_cell.angle_alpha   90.00
_cell.angle_beta   90.00
_cell.angle_gamma   90.00
#
_symmetry.space_group_name_H-M   'P 1'
#
loop_
_entity.id
_entity.type
_entity.pdbx_description
1 polymer ?
#
loop_
_entity_poly.entity_id
_entity_poly.type
_entity_poly.pdbx_seq_one_letter_code
_entity_poly.pdbx_strand_id
1 'polypeptide(L)'
;MRLNRHFIPVWLPAALVSLAPGGVAWGGVDSAEAAGPYSGHRVVRVSPRTPAELLRVSALTDDFWTCEGPSLREPFDIRVSPEQLDALRRMGIGHEVVIEDVQKYVDDHMAEVLRLRGGDAQSFYDTYRDR
;
A
#
# COMPACT_ATOMS: atom_id res chain seq x y z
N MET A 1 -6.36 -78.86 9.51
CA MET A 1 -7.49 -79.69 9.99
C MET A 1 -8.07 -79.01 11.23
N ARG A 2 -9.39 -78.85 11.26
CA ARG A 2 -10.32 -78.14 12.19
C ARG A 2 -9.84 -77.70 13.58
N LEU A 3 -10.29 -76.51 14.00
CA LEU A 3 -11.18 -76.20 15.15
C LEU A 3 -11.10 -74.67 15.43
N ASN A 4 -11.88 -73.84 14.75
CA ASN A 4 -13.25 -73.43 15.12
C ASN A 4 -13.46 -73.25 16.64
N ARG A 5 -13.26 -72.03 17.15
CA ARG A 5 -13.79 -71.58 18.45
C ARG A 5 -14.62 -70.33 18.23
N HIS A 6 -15.94 -70.49 18.38
CA HIS A 6 -16.86 -69.39 18.65
C HIS A 6 -16.81 -69.09 20.15
N PHE A 7 -16.58 -67.84 20.52
CA PHE A 7 -17.12 -67.27 21.76
C PHE A 7 -17.24 -65.75 21.60
N ILE A 8 -18.50 -65.31 21.56
CA ILE A 8 -19.02 -63.93 21.61
C ILE A 8 -19.18 -63.57 23.12
N PRO A 9 -19.61 -62.38 23.57
CA PRO A 9 -19.40 -60.97 23.21
C PRO A 9 -18.75 -60.20 24.40
N VAL A 10 -18.52 -58.89 24.28
CA VAL A 10 -19.02 -57.89 25.26
C VAL A 10 -18.82 -56.49 24.68
N TRP A 11 -19.90 -55.73 24.77
CA TRP A 11 -20.12 -54.39 24.25
C TRP A 11 -19.60 -53.34 25.24
N LEU A 12 -18.95 -52.28 24.75
CA LEU A 12 -18.83 -51.00 25.46
C LEU A 12 -18.57 -49.89 24.41
N PRO A 13 -19.55 -49.00 24.12
CA PRO A 13 -19.31 -47.84 23.29
C PRO A 13 -18.66 -46.75 24.16
N ALA A 14 -17.37 -46.50 23.96
CA ALA A 14 -16.71 -45.31 24.46
C ALA A 14 -17.01 -44.15 23.49
N ALA A 15 -17.99 -43.32 23.84
CA ALA A 15 -18.21 -42.04 23.17
C ALA A 15 -17.04 -41.10 23.50
N LEU A 16 -16.15 -40.90 22.52
CA LEU A 16 -15.08 -39.91 22.59
C LEU A 16 -15.70 -38.55 22.24
N VAL A 17 -15.98 -37.73 23.26
CA VAL A 17 -16.29 -36.31 23.08
C VAL A 17 -14.98 -35.63 22.69
N SER A 18 -14.79 -35.38 21.40
CA SER A 18 -13.69 -34.58 20.88
C SER A 18 -13.86 -33.13 21.35
N LEU A 19 -13.03 -32.74 22.32
CA LEU A 19 -12.83 -31.35 22.71
C LEU A 19 -12.07 -30.67 21.56
N ALA A 20 -12.77 -29.94 20.69
CA ALA A 20 -12.14 -29.11 19.69
C ALA A 20 -11.45 -27.93 20.39
N PRO A 21 -10.13 -27.72 20.25
CA PRO A 21 -9.51 -26.48 20.69
C PRO A 21 -10.08 -25.36 19.84
N GLY A 22 -10.88 -24.49 20.47
CA GLY A 22 -11.31 -23.23 19.88
C GLY A 22 -10.08 -22.40 19.56
N GLY A 23 -9.68 -22.42 18.28
CA GLY A 23 -8.69 -21.50 17.76
C GLY A 23 -9.19 -20.09 17.97
N VAL A 24 -8.55 -19.36 18.88
CA VAL A 24 -8.66 -17.92 18.95
C VAL A 24 -8.10 -17.42 17.63
N ALA A 25 -8.99 -17.09 16.69
CA ALA A 25 -8.62 -16.31 15.52
C ALA A 25 -8.19 -14.95 16.06
N TRP A 26 -6.87 -14.75 16.15
CA TRP A 26 -6.30 -13.43 16.26
C TRP A 26 -6.69 -12.73 14.96
N GLY A 27 -7.85 -12.07 14.98
CA GLY A 27 -8.22 -11.10 13.97
C GLY A 27 -7.05 -10.14 13.90
N GLY A 28 -6.36 -10.14 12.76
CA GLY A 28 -5.41 -9.11 12.43
C GLY A 28 -6.15 -7.80 12.62
N VAL A 29 -5.83 -7.09 13.68
CA VAL A 29 -6.01 -5.66 13.69
C VAL A 29 -5.15 -5.22 12.53
N ASP A 30 -5.80 -4.91 11.39
CA ASP A 30 -5.22 -4.02 10.41
C ASP A 30 -4.74 -2.84 11.23
N SER A 31 -3.42 -2.78 11.46
CA SER A 31 -2.81 -1.62 12.05
C SER A 31 -3.20 -0.50 11.12
N ALA A 32 -4.22 0.27 11.52
CA ALA A 32 -4.47 1.57 10.97
C ALA A 32 -3.22 2.38 11.30
N GLU A 33 -2.22 2.24 10.44
CA GLU A 33 -1.06 3.09 10.35
C GLU A 33 -1.60 4.51 10.43
N ALA A 34 -1.17 5.25 11.45
CA ALA A 34 -1.73 6.56 11.73
C ALA A 34 -1.68 7.36 10.43
N ALA A 35 -2.85 7.75 9.90
CA ALA A 35 -2.94 8.32 8.56
C ALA A 35 -2.03 9.54 8.49
N GLY A 36 -0.86 9.38 7.87
CA GLY A 36 0.11 10.44 7.74
C GLY A 36 -0.40 11.53 6.79
N PRO A 37 0.34 12.64 6.67
CA PRO A 37 -0.09 13.81 5.90
C PRO A 37 -0.32 13.52 4.41
N TYR A 38 0.12 12.37 3.92
CA TYR A 38 -0.01 11.94 2.53
C TYR A 38 -0.90 10.72 2.35
N SER A 39 -1.70 10.35 3.35
CA SER A 39 -2.58 9.18 3.28
C SER A 39 -3.51 9.24 2.06
N GLY A 40 -3.46 8.20 1.22
CA GLY A 40 -4.24 8.11 -0.02
C GLY A 40 -3.75 9.01 -1.17
N HIS A 41 -2.72 9.83 -0.97
CA HIS A 41 -2.12 10.60 -2.05
C HIS A 41 -1.37 9.69 -3.02
N ARG A 42 -1.38 10.09 -4.30
CA ARG A 42 -0.71 9.39 -5.38
C ARG A 42 0.11 10.36 -6.21
N VAL A 43 1.15 9.87 -6.88
CA VAL A 43 1.78 10.60 -7.98
C VAL A 43 1.29 10.02 -9.28
N VAL A 44 0.79 10.89 -10.16
CA VAL A 44 0.28 10.50 -11.47
C VAL A 44 1.01 11.25 -12.57
N ARG A 45 1.30 10.53 -13.65
CA ARG A 45 1.79 11.09 -14.90
C ARG A 45 0.60 11.48 -15.77
N VAL A 46 0.50 12.74 -16.13
CA VAL A 46 -0.61 13.28 -16.92
C VAL A 46 -0.13 13.60 -18.33
N SER A 47 -0.96 13.31 -19.33
CA SER A 47 -0.69 13.60 -20.73
C SER A 47 -1.84 14.40 -21.36
N PRO A 48 -1.93 15.72 -21.08
CA PRO A 48 -2.99 16.55 -21.64
C PRO A 48 -2.83 16.68 -23.15
N ARG A 49 -3.94 16.55 -23.89
CA ARG A 49 -3.99 16.60 -25.35
C ARG A 49 -4.37 17.97 -25.89
N THR A 50 -4.90 18.85 -25.04
CA THR A 50 -5.38 20.17 -25.43
C THR A 50 -4.95 21.25 -24.43
N PRO A 51 -4.80 22.52 -24.86
CA PRO A 51 -4.53 23.62 -23.94
C PRO A 51 -5.58 23.73 -22.82
N ALA A 52 -6.84 23.41 -23.11
CA ALA A 52 -7.90 23.40 -22.10
C ALA A 52 -7.70 22.31 -21.04
N GLU A 53 -7.24 21.12 -21.43
CA GLU A 53 -6.88 20.07 -20.48
C GLU A 53 -5.69 20.48 -19.61
N LEU A 54 -4.65 21.06 -20.21
CA LEU A 54 -3.48 21.57 -19.48
C LEU A 54 -3.91 22.57 -18.40
N LEU A 55 -4.73 23.56 -18.77
CA LEU A 55 -5.24 24.56 -17.83
C LEU A 55 -6.07 23.94 -16.71
N ARG A 56 -6.91 22.93 -17.01
CA ARG A 56 -7.69 22.23 -15.97
C ARG A 56 -6.81 21.47 -15.00
N VAL A 57 -5.76 20.81 -15.48
CA VAL A 57 -4.79 20.09 -14.63
C VAL A 57 -3.98 21.07 -13.79
N SER A 58 -3.54 22.18 -14.38
CA SER A 58 -2.81 23.23 -13.65
C SER A 58 -3.65 23.96 -12.61
N ALA A 59 -4.97 23.98 -12.75
CA ALA A 59 -5.88 24.49 -11.73
C ALA A 59 -6.22 23.45 -10.64
N LEU A 60 -5.92 22.16 -10.87
CA LEU A 60 -6.24 21.08 -9.94
C LEU A 60 -5.27 21.02 -8.77
N THR A 61 -3.98 21.23 -9.04
CA THR A 61 -2.89 21.15 -8.05
C THR A 61 -1.72 22.03 -8.47
N ASP A 62 -0.97 22.52 -7.48
CA ASP A 62 0.30 23.24 -7.64
C ASP A 62 1.53 22.36 -7.37
N ASP A 63 1.32 21.10 -6.97
CA ASP A 63 2.39 20.16 -6.61
C ASP A 63 2.89 19.36 -7.83
N PHE A 64 3.73 20.02 -8.62
CA PHE A 64 4.41 19.43 -9.78
C PHE A 64 5.72 18.77 -9.39
N TRP A 65 5.89 17.51 -9.81
CA TRP A 65 7.08 16.69 -9.53
C TRP A 65 8.07 16.68 -10.70
N THR A 66 7.74 17.38 -11.79
CA THR A 66 8.59 17.52 -12.98
C THR A 66 9.25 18.89 -12.99
N CYS A 67 10.54 18.96 -13.32
CA CYS A 67 11.32 20.19 -13.26
C CYS A 67 10.92 21.22 -14.32
N GLU A 68 10.54 20.76 -15.52
CA GLU A 68 10.22 21.61 -16.68
C GLU A 68 8.83 22.25 -16.60
N GLY A 69 8.00 21.85 -15.62
CA GLY A 69 6.64 22.34 -15.44
C GLY A 69 5.61 21.74 -16.42
N PRO A 70 4.34 22.18 -16.34
CA PRO A 70 3.25 21.63 -17.15
C PRO A 70 3.40 21.98 -18.63
N SER A 71 3.30 20.97 -19.51
CA SER A 71 3.48 21.09 -20.96
C SER A 71 2.46 20.27 -21.75
N LEU A 72 2.22 20.65 -23.00
CA LEU A 72 1.46 19.83 -23.98
C LEU A 72 2.34 18.87 -24.76
N ARG A 73 3.65 19.06 -24.74
CA ARG A 73 4.60 18.30 -25.56
C ARG A 73 5.06 17.02 -24.87
N GLU A 74 5.15 17.08 -23.55
CA GLU A 74 5.69 16.01 -22.72
C GLU A 74 4.76 15.76 -21.54
N PRO A 75 4.59 14.49 -21.13
CA PRO A 75 3.90 14.17 -19.89
C PRO A 75 4.60 14.82 -18.70
N PHE A 76 3.84 15.13 -17.66
CA PHE A 76 4.38 15.63 -16.41
C PHE A 76 3.70 14.94 -15.22
N ASP A 77 4.45 14.84 -14.14
CA ASP A 77 4.09 14.15 -12.92
C ASP A 77 3.57 15.17 -11.89
N ILE A 78 2.43 14.86 -11.27
CA ILE A 78 1.82 15.65 -10.20
C ILE A 78 1.47 14.77 -9.01
N ARG A 79 1.55 15.32 -7.80
CA ARG A 79 0.93 14.68 -6.63
C ARG A 79 -0.52 15.12 -6.52
N VAL A 80 -1.40 14.15 -6.30
CA VAL A 80 -2.85 14.35 -6.14
C VAL A 80 -3.34 13.72 -4.85
N SER A 81 -4.23 14.41 -4.13
CA SER A 81 -5.06 13.85 -3.07
C SER A 81 -6.11 12.88 -3.68
N PRO A 82 -6.78 12.06 -2.85
CA PRO A 82 -7.89 11.22 -3.32
C PRO A 82 -8.97 12.01 -4.06
N GLU A 83 -9.37 13.17 -3.55
CA GLU A 83 -10.41 14.02 -4.15
C GLU A 83 -9.96 14.63 -5.48
N GLN A 84 -8.67 15.02 -5.57
CA GLN A 84 -8.08 15.53 -6.80
C GLN A 84 -7.97 14.43 -7.86
N LEU A 85 -7.61 13.20 -7.48
CA LEU A 85 -7.57 12.07 -8.41
C LEU A 85 -8.98 11.77 -8.97
N ASP A 86 -10.01 11.82 -8.14
CA ASP A 86 -11.39 11.65 -8.59
C ASP A 86 -11.86 12.81 -9.48
N ALA A 87 -11.41 14.04 -9.22
CA ALA A 87 -11.63 15.16 -10.13
C ALA A 87 -10.94 14.93 -11.49
N LEU A 88 -9.67 14.50 -11.50
CA LEU A 88 -8.90 14.20 -12.71
C LEU A 88 -9.59 13.11 -13.56
N ARG A 89 -10.08 12.04 -12.92
CA ARG A 89 -10.86 10.97 -13.58
C ARG A 89 -12.13 11.49 -14.22
N ARG A 90 -12.89 12.34 -13.52
CA ARG A 90 -14.12 12.96 -14.04
C ARG A 90 -13.86 13.91 -15.22
N MET A 91 -12.68 14.54 -15.28
CA MET A 91 -12.29 15.37 -16.42
C MET A 91 -12.00 14.56 -17.69
N GLY A 92 -11.84 13.24 -17.58
CA GLY A 92 -11.52 12.36 -18.71
C GLY A 92 -10.10 12.56 -19.27
N ILE A 93 -9.19 13.12 -18.48
CA ILE A 93 -7.81 13.39 -18.89
C ILE A 93 -6.98 12.11 -18.69
N GLY A 94 -6.23 11.73 -19.73
CA GLY A 94 -5.37 10.56 -19.69
C GLY A 94 -4.27 10.71 -18.65
N HIS A 95 -4.17 9.72 -17.75
CA HIS A 95 -3.13 9.66 -16.72
C HIS A 95 -2.72 8.22 -16.42
N GLU A 96 -1.51 8.06 -15.88
CA GLU A 96 -0.93 6.82 -15.38
C GLU A 96 -0.51 7.04 -13.93
N VAL A 97 -0.72 6.05 -13.05
CA VAL A 97 -0.24 6.13 -11.66
C VAL A 97 1.24 5.73 -11.62
N VAL A 98 2.10 6.64 -11.15
CA VAL A 98 3.54 6.43 -11.00
C VAL A 98 3.89 5.97 -9.58
N ILE A 99 3.25 6.58 -8.57
CA ILE A 99 3.37 6.17 -7.17
C ILE A 99 1.96 5.94 -6.62
N GLU A 100 1.68 4.70 -6.25
CA GLU A 100 0.36 4.23 -5.79
C GLU A 100 0.01 4.73 -4.39
N ASP A 101 1.02 4.86 -3.52
CA ASP A 101 0.88 5.32 -2.14
C ASP A 101 2.09 6.17 -1.75
N VAL A 102 1.88 7.49 -1.72
CA VAL A 102 2.93 8.44 -1.34
C VAL A 102 3.27 8.35 0.14
N GLN A 103 2.30 8.05 0.99
CA GLN A 103 2.53 7.91 2.43
C GLN A 103 3.48 6.76 2.70
N LYS A 104 3.19 5.59 2.13
CA LYS A 104 4.06 4.43 2.21
C LYS A 104 5.47 4.71 1.69
N TYR A 105 5.60 5.40 0.56
CA TYR A 105 6.92 5.76 0.01
C TYR A 105 7.73 6.62 0.99
N VAL A 106 7.09 7.59 1.63
CA VAL A 106 7.71 8.45 2.65
C VAL A 106 8.08 7.64 3.89
N ASP A 107 7.19 6.78 4.37
CA ASP A 107 7.41 5.98 5.58
C ASP A 107 8.56 4.98 5.39
N ASP A 108 8.61 4.30 4.24
CA ASP A 108 9.71 3.40 3.88
C ASP A 108 11.04 4.17 3.81
N HIS A 109 11.05 5.37 3.22
CA HIS A 109 12.25 6.21 3.15
C HIS A 109 12.70 6.69 4.54
N MET A 110 11.76 7.10 5.39
CA MET A 110 12.07 7.56 6.75
C MET A 110 12.58 6.41 7.64
N ALA A 111 12.00 5.22 7.53
CA ALA A 111 12.48 4.03 8.21
C ALA A 111 13.93 3.70 7.81
N GLU A 112 14.26 3.82 6.52
CA GLU A 112 15.62 3.63 6.01
C GLU A 112 16.60 4.68 6.53
N VAL A 113 16.22 5.96 6.51
CA VAL A 113 17.03 7.05 7.07
C VAL A 113 17.29 6.83 8.57
N LEU A 114 16.28 6.41 9.33
CA LEU A 114 16.44 6.10 10.75
C LEU A 114 17.38 4.91 10.99
N ARG A 115 17.30 3.87 10.15
CA ARG A 115 18.22 2.72 10.19
C ARG A 115 19.67 3.14 9.95
N LEU A 116 19.91 4.00 8.95
CA LEU A 116 21.25 4.46 8.58
C LEU A 116 21.85 5.46 9.58
N ARG A 117 21.02 6.24 10.28
CA ARG A 117 21.46 7.17 11.34
C ARG A 117 22.10 6.46 12.54
N GLY A 118 21.87 5.16 12.72
CA GLY A 118 22.55 4.34 13.73
C GLY A 118 23.90 3.75 13.31
N GLY A 119 24.35 3.99 12.07
CA GLY A 119 25.58 3.41 11.48
C GLY A 119 26.80 4.33 11.48
N ASP A 120 27.93 3.76 11.07
CA ASP A 120 29.29 4.31 11.04
C ASP A 120 29.43 5.60 10.22
N ALA A 121 30.53 6.35 10.40
CA ALA A 121 30.79 7.66 9.77
C ALA A 121 30.64 7.71 8.23
N GLN A 122 30.63 6.57 7.55
CA GLN A 122 30.43 6.48 6.10
C GLN A 122 28.95 6.65 5.69
N SER A 123 27.99 6.21 6.51
CA SER A 123 26.54 6.41 6.25
C SER A 123 26.11 7.88 6.40
N PHE A 124 27.03 8.75 6.84
CA PHE A 124 26.82 10.18 6.99
C PHE A 124 26.42 10.88 5.68
N TYR A 125 26.95 10.41 4.54
CA TYR A 125 26.69 11.02 3.23
C TYR A 125 25.51 10.39 2.48
N ASP A 126 25.03 9.23 2.93
CA ASP A 126 24.00 8.46 2.22
C ASP A 126 22.57 8.81 2.68
N THR A 127 22.40 9.77 3.60
CA THR A 127 21.10 10.11 4.20
C THR A 127 20.74 11.58 4.07
N TYR A 128 19.47 11.86 3.75
CA TYR A 128 18.91 13.22 3.74
C TYR A 128 18.82 13.77 5.17
N ARG A 129 19.28 15.02 5.35
CA ARG A 129 19.27 15.72 6.64
C ARG A 129 18.76 17.14 6.46
N ASP A 130 17.68 17.45 7.16
CA ASP A 130 17.24 18.83 7.35
C ASP A 130 18.24 19.56 8.27
N ARG A 131 18.63 20.77 7.88
CA ARG A 131 19.49 21.66 8.69
C ARG A 131 18.68 22.37 9.77
#